data_AF-A0A8T3E2E9-F1
#
_entry.id   AF-A0A8T3E2E9-F1
#
_cell.length_a   1.000
_cell.length_b   1.000
_cell.length_c   1.000
_cell.angle_alpha   90.00
_cell.angle_beta   90.00
_cell.angle_gamma   90.00
#
_symmetry.space_group_name_H-M   'P 1'
#
loop_
_entity.id
_entity.type
_entity.pdbx_description
1 polymer ?
#
loop_
_entity_poly.entity_id
_entity_poly.type
_entity_poly.pdbx_seq_one_letter_code
_entity_poly.pdbx_strand_id
1 'polypeptide(L)'
;MTTLFGGKDPTAFSVLTQALSGQVGFTDAEFCTTCGDKGADKRCSICKKVVYCGLACQKLHWFTHRRVCRPLQEQSDQRESATLRQSEQRASIVEDGRELPEAVGSLLNICSGFGPLSPPLVDPSDPPTFPHTARNSQDQD
;
A
#
# COMPACT_ATOMS: atom_id res chain seq x y z
N MET A 1 -22.77 -37.32 -8.26
CA MET A 1 -22.93 -36.22 -7.29
C MET A 1 -21.95 -35.14 -7.72
N THR A 2 -22.34 -34.26 -8.63
CA THR A 2 -21.46 -33.20 -9.16
C THR A 2 -21.91 -31.91 -8.51
N THR A 3 -21.18 -31.44 -7.50
CA THR A 3 -21.50 -30.19 -6.81
C THR A 3 -21.22 -29.02 -7.75
N LEU A 4 -22.29 -28.29 -8.04
CA LEU A 4 -22.29 -27.01 -8.74
C LEU A 4 -21.44 -26.00 -7.94
N PHE A 5 -20.20 -25.78 -8.37
CA PHE A 5 -19.52 -24.53 -8.06
C PHE A 5 -20.24 -23.44 -8.84
N GLY A 6 -20.98 -22.59 -8.12
CA GLY A 6 -21.73 -21.48 -8.69
C GLY A 6 -20.87 -20.66 -9.63
N GLY A 7 -21.15 -20.82 -10.93
CA GLY A 7 -20.54 -20.06 -12.01
C GLY A 7 -20.89 -18.60 -11.85
N LYS A 8 -19.99 -17.84 -11.21
CA LYS A 8 -19.86 -16.43 -11.50
C LYS A 8 -18.77 -16.36 -12.54
N ASP A 9 -19.17 -16.52 -13.81
CA ASP A 9 -18.27 -16.39 -14.93
C ASP A 9 -17.50 -15.09 -14.74
N PRO A 10 -16.16 -15.13 -14.64
CA PRO A 10 -15.40 -13.91 -14.49
C PRO A 10 -15.73 -13.07 -15.73
N THR A 11 -16.40 -11.95 -15.51
CA THR A 11 -16.75 -11.03 -16.59
C THR A 11 -15.47 -10.74 -17.37
N ALA A 12 -15.55 -10.56 -18.69
CA ALA A 12 -14.39 -10.22 -19.50
C ALA A 12 -13.54 -9.10 -18.85
N PHE A 13 -14.20 -8.12 -18.21
CA PHE A 13 -13.55 -7.09 -17.40
C PHE A 13 -12.70 -7.64 -16.24
N SER A 14 -13.18 -8.63 -15.50
CA SER A 14 -12.44 -9.28 -14.40
C SER A 14 -11.22 -10.03 -14.92
N VAL A 15 -11.36 -10.76 -16.03
CA VAL A 15 -10.23 -11.48 -16.65
C VAL A 15 -9.19 -10.48 -17.18
N LEU A 16 -9.64 -9.43 -17.89
CA LEU A 16 -8.78 -8.37 -18.40
C LEU A 16 -8.08 -7.63 -17.25
N THR A 17 -8.79 -7.32 -16.17
CA THR A 17 -8.20 -6.64 -15.01
C THR A 17 -7.12 -7.50 -14.36
N GLN A 18 -7.36 -8.80 -14.21
CA GLN A 18 -6.37 -9.75 -13.68
C GLN A 18 -5.16 -9.90 -14.60
N ALA A 19 -5.36 -9.97 -15.92
CA ALA A 19 -4.28 -10.07 -16.89
C ALA A 19 -3.45 -8.78 -17.02
N LEU A 20 -4.09 -7.61 -16.97
CA LEU A 20 -3.44 -6.31 -17.05
C LEU A 20 -2.69 -5.95 -15.77
N SER A 21 -3.29 -6.26 -14.61
CA SER A 21 -2.67 -5.95 -13.32
C SER A 21 -1.58 -6.97 -12.99
N GLY A 22 -1.67 -8.21 -13.47
CA GLY A 22 -0.77 -9.29 -13.08
C GLY A 22 -0.82 -9.59 -11.57
N GLN A 23 -0.08 -10.60 -11.13
CA GLN A 23 0.23 -10.77 -9.70
C GLN A 23 1.23 -9.67 -9.32
N VAL A 24 0.73 -8.47 -9.01
CA VAL A 24 1.58 -7.39 -8.48
C VAL A 24 2.17 -7.84 -7.14
N GLY A 25 3.37 -8.42 -7.17
CA GLY A 25 4.20 -8.55 -5.99
C GLY A 25 4.47 -7.14 -5.48
N PHE A 26 4.02 -6.85 -4.26
CA PHE A 26 4.18 -5.59 -3.55
C PHE A 26 5.56 -4.96 -3.79
N THR A 27 5.66 -4.01 -4.70
CA THR A 27 6.78 -3.06 -4.73
C THR A 27 6.21 -1.70 -4.38
N ASP A 28 6.47 -1.23 -3.16
CA ASP A 28 6.18 0.14 -2.71
C ASP A 28 7.13 1.16 -3.36
N ALA A 29 7.48 0.92 -4.62
CA ALA A 29 8.34 1.81 -5.38
C ALA A 29 7.46 2.89 -5.99
N GLU A 30 7.57 4.11 -5.47
CA GLU A 30 6.96 5.25 -6.11
C GLU A 30 7.69 5.60 -7.41
N PHE A 31 6.91 5.88 -8.44
CA PHE A 31 7.38 6.21 -9.78
C PHE A 31 7.25 7.71 -10.03
N CYS A 32 8.21 8.28 -10.74
CA CYS A 32 8.12 9.67 -11.13
C CYS A 32 6.99 9.86 -12.15
N THR A 33 6.07 10.78 -11.87
CA THR A 33 4.95 11.09 -12.78
C THR A 33 5.42 11.68 -14.13
N THR A 34 6.64 12.22 -14.20
CA THR A 34 7.16 12.88 -15.39
C THR A 34 7.99 11.96 -16.28
N CYS A 35 8.94 11.21 -15.71
CA CYS A 35 9.85 10.35 -16.47
C CYS A 35 9.56 8.85 -16.32
N GLY A 36 8.72 8.44 -15.36
CA GLY A 36 8.42 7.03 -15.09
C GLY A 36 9.51 6.26 -14.35
N ASP A 37 10.62 6.90 -14.00
CA ASP A 37 11.71 6.25 -13.25
C ASP A 37 11.27 5.82 -11.85
N LYS A 38 11.84 4.71 -11.41
CA LYS A 38 11.66 4.15 -10.06
C LYS A 38 12.45 4.97 -9.04
N GLY A 39 11.95 5.06 -7.81
CA GLY A 39 12.64 5.74 -6.71
C GLY A 39 12.34 7.24 -6.65
N ALA A 40 11.11 7.64 -6.98
CA ALA A 40 10.67 9.00 -6.78
C ALA A 40 10.28 9.21 -5.31
N ASP A 41 11.06 9.97 -4.56
CA ASP A 41 10.83 10.26 -3.13
C ASP A 41 10.18 11.64 -2.91
N LYS A 42 10.19 12.51 -3.92
CA LYS A 42 9.85 13.93 -3.75
C LYS A 42 8.42 14.21 -4.17
N ARG A 43 7.55 14.40 -3.19
CA ARG A 43 6.16 14.81 -3.43
C ARG A 43 6.05 16.32 -3.64
N CYS A 44 5.04 16.74 -4.40
CA CYS A 44 4.70 18.17 -4.50
C CYS A 44 4.33 18.71 -3.11
N SER A 45 5.00 19.77 -2.65
CA SER A 45 4.80 20.36 -1.32
C SER A 45 3.42 20.98 -1.11
N ILE A 46 2.75 21.34 -2.21
CA ILE A 46 1.39 21.87 -2.20
C ILE A 46 0.47 20.64 -2.10
N CYS A 47 0.05 20.06 -3.22
CA CYS A 47 -1.00 19.05 -3.21
C CYS A 47 -0.64 17.69 -2.58
N LYS A 48 0.64 17.37 -2.35
CA LYS A 48 1.15 16.07 -1.85
C LYS A 48 0.69 14.82 -2.64
N LYS A 49 0.01 14.98 -3.79
CA LYS A 49 -0.56 13.88 -4.59
C LYS A 49 0.38 13.30 -5.65
N VAL A 50 1.27 14.12 -6.19
CA VAL A 50 2.17 13.74 -7.30
C VAL A 50 3.60 13.62 -6.81
N VAL A 51 4.35 12.68 -7.39
CA VAL A 51 5.70 12.31 -6.96
C VAL A 51 6.69 12.46 -8.11
N TYR A 52 7.86 13.00 -7.80
CA TYR A 52 8.93 13.28 -8.74
C TYR A 52 10.25 12.72 -8.23
N CYS A 53 11.14 12.34 -9.14
CA CYS A 53 12.53 12.01 -8.79
C CYS A 53 13.37 13.27 -8.52
N GLY A 54 12.93 14.44 -9.01
CA GLY A 54 13.69 15.68 -8.84
C GLY A 54 12.98 16.95 -9.31
N LEU A 55 13.63 18.08 -9.05
CA LEU A 55 13.12 19.41 -9.40
C LEU A 55 13.01 19.63 -10.91
N ALA A 56 13.86 18.98 -11.71
CA ALA A 56 13.78 19.04 -13.17
C ALA A 56 12.44 18.49 -13.69
N CYS A 57 12.06 17.30 -13.21
CA CYS A 57 10.77 16.67 -13.54
C CYS A 57 9.59 17.50 -13.03
N GLN A 58 9.69 18.06 -11.82
CA GLN A 58 8.66 18.96 -11.30
C GLN A 58 8.47 20.18 -12.21
N LYS A 59 9.54 20.86 -12.63
CA LYS A 59 9.47 22.04 -13.51
C LYS A 59 8.91 21.70 -14.89
N LEU A 60 9.28 20.54 -15.45
CA LEU A 60 8.77 20.09 -16.73
C LEU A 60 7.26 19.82 -16.66
N HIS A 61 6.79 19.13 -15.61
CA HIS A 61 5.38 18.84 -15.39
C HIS A 61 4.59 20.02 -14.79
N TRP A 62 5.25 21.06 -14.31
CA TRP A 62 4.61 22.19 -13.62
C TRP A 62 3.58 22.91 -14.49
N PHE A 63 3.84 23.05 -15.79
CA PHE A 63 2.96 23.79 -16.71
C PHE A 63 1.55 23.20 -16.80
N THR A 64 1.45 21.87 -16.75
CA THR A 64 0.18 21.13 -16.73
C THR A 64 -0.33 20.98 -15.30
N HIS A 65 0.56 20.65 -14.36
CA HIS A 65 0.19 20.39 -12.96
C HIS A 65 -0.39 21.61 -12.24
N ARG A 66 0.11 22.84 -12.49
CA ARG A 66 -0.32 24.06 -11.76
C ARG A 66 -1.83 24.32 -11.79
N ARG A 67 -2.52 23.91 -12.88
CA ARG A 67 -3.97 24.10 -13.02
C ARG A 67 -4.76 23.15 -12.12
N VAL A 68 -4.23 21.96 -11.87
CA VAL A 68 -4.85 20.92 -11.05
C VAL A 68 -4.30 20.87 -9.63
N CYS A 69 -3.16 21.50 -9.37
CA CYS A 69 -2.49 21.50 -8.07
C CYS A 69 -3.37 22.08 -6.96
N ARG A 70 -4.11 23.17 -7.23
CA ARG A 70 -5.01 23.79 -6.24
C ARG A 70 -6.21 22.91 -5.88
N PRO A 71 -6.98 22.37 -6.85
CA PRO A 71 -8.03 21.40 -6.52
C PRO A 71 -7.55 20.18 -5.74
N LEU A 72 -6.33 19.70 -6.02
CA LEU A 72 -5.77 18.54 -5.34
C LEU A 72 -5.38 18.82 -3.88
N GLN A 73 -5.00 20.06 -3.55
CA GLN A 73 -4.75 20.51 -2.18
C GLN A 73 -6.00 20.37 -1.32
N GLU A 74 -7.13 20.90 -1.79
CA GLU A 74 -8.39 20.84 -1.06
C GLU A 74 -8.78 19.38 -0.76
N GLN A 75 -8.58 18.50 -1.74
CA GLN A 75 -8.80 17.07 -1.56
C GLN A 75 -7.85 16.39 -0.56
N SER A 76 -6.60 16.84 -0.42
CA SER A 76 -5.71 16.29 0.61
C SER A 76 -6.18 16.69 2.00
N ASP A 77 -6.61 17.93 2.16
CA ASP A 77 -6.99 18.50 3.46
C ASP A 77 -8.34 17.93 3.94
N GLN A 78 -9.28 17.72 3.01
CA GLN A 78 -10.54 17.00 3.28
C GLN A 78 -10.31 15.54 3.70
N ARG A 79 -9.35 14.84 3.09
CA ARG A 79 -9.03 13.46 3.48
C ARG A 79 -8.39 13.41 4.87
N GLU A 80 -7.50 14.35 5.19
CA GLU A 80 -6.88 14.44 6.52
C GLU A 80 -7.94 14.65 7.61
N SER A 81 -8.82 15.63 7.42
CA SER A 81 -9.92 15.91 8.36
C SER A 81 -10.93 14.76 8.47
N ALA A 82 -11.26 14.08 7.37
CA ALA A 82 -12.12 12.89 7.41
C ALA A 82 -11.47 11.73 8.18
N THR A 83 -10.16 11.54 8.02
CA THR A 83 -9.42 10.48 8.72
C THR A 83 -9.39 10.73 10.22
N LEU A 84 -9.17 11.98 10.64
CA LEU A 84 -9.23 12.37 12.06
C LEU A 84 -10.60 12.08 12.66
N ARG A 85 -11.68 12.56 12.02
CA ARG A 85 -13.06 12.30 12.49
C ARG A 85 -13.40 10.83 12.56
N GLN A 86 -12.95 10.04 11.59
CA GLN A 86 -13.17 8.61 11.58
C GLN A 86 -12.40 7.91 12.71
N SER A 87 -11.18 8.35 13.02
CA SER A 87 -10.40 7.82 14.15
C SER A 87 -11.04 8.15 15.51
N GLU A 88 -11.59 9.37 15.66
CA GLU A 88 -12.30 9.81 16.87
C GLU A 88 -13.60 9.01 17.07
N GLN A 89 -14.39 8.84 16.01
CA GLN A 89 -15.63 8.06 16.06
C GLN A 89 -15.38 6.56 16.28
N ARG A 90 -14.24 6.03 15.79
CA ARG A 90 -13.83 4.65 16.08
C ARG A 90 -13.44 4.47 17.55
N ALA A 91 -12.85 5.48 18.19
CA ALA A 91 -12.48 5.41 19.60
C ALA A 91 -13.72 5.41 20.52
N SER A 92 -14.78 6.15 20.19
CA SER A 92 -15.98 6.24 21.03
C SER A 92 -16.86 4.98 21.04
N ILE A 93 -16.78 4.12 20.03
CA ILE A 93 -17.52 2.84 19.99
C ILE A 93 -16.92 1.80 20.96
N VAL A 94 -15.63 1.92 21.30
CA VAL A 94 -14.93 0.95 22.17
C VAL A 94 -15.29 1.15 23.65
N GLU A 95 -15.75 2.35 24.04
CA GLU A 95 -16.03 2.71 25.44
C GLU A 95 -17.45 2.34 25.90
N ASP A 96 -18.40 2.04 24.99
CA ASP A 96 -19.79 1.64 25.32
C ASP A 96 -20.01 0.12 25.25
N GLY A 97 -18.99 -0.66 25.64
CA GLY A 97 -19.00 -2.12 25.66
C GLY A 97 -19.29 -2.71 27.03
N ARG A 98 -20.45 -2.40 27.64
CA ARG A 98 -21.01 -3.14 28.79
C ARG A 98 -21.93 -4.28 28.28
N GLU A 99 -21.78 -5.45 28.89
CA GLU A 99 -22.43 -6.78 28.70
C GLU A 99 -22.26 -7.51 27.34
N LEU A 100 -21.56 -8.64 27.40
CA LEU A 100 -21.52 -9.69 26.40
C LEU A 100 -22.77 -10.59 26.56
N PRO A 101 -23.72 -10.68 25.61
CA PRO A 101 -24.66 -11.80 25.59
C PRO A 101 -23.93 -13.07 25.12
N GLU A 102 -23.96 -14.12 25.95
CA GLU A 102 -23.23 -15.39 25.90
C GLU A 102 -23.56 -16.32 24.70
N ALA A 103 -23.89 -15.79 23.52
CA ALA A 103 -24.34 -16.60 22.38
C ALA A 103 -23.59 -16.34 21.05
N VAL A 104 -22.32 -15.94 21.11
CA VAL A 104 -21.39 -16.01 19.97
C VAL A 104 -20.12 -16.81 20.30
N GLY A 105 -20.28 -17.85 21.11
CA GLY A 105 -19.27 -18.91 21.26
C GLY A 105 -19.49 -20.01 20.22
N SER A 106 -19.20 -19.77 18.93
CA SER A 106 -19.04 -20.89 17.98
C SER A 106 -18.30 -20.62 16.65
N LEU A 107 -17.60 -19.48 16.48
CA LEU A 107 -16.73 -19.28 15.30
C LEU A 107 -15.30 -18.83 15.66
N LEU A 108 -14.83 -19.22 16.85
CA LEU A 108 -13.40 -19.30 17.18
C LEU A 108 -12.95 -20.76 17.06
N ASN A 109 -12.87 -21.30 15.84
CA ASN A 109 -12.14 -22.56 15.62
C ASN A 109 -11.63 -22.78 14.18
N ILE A 110 -10.90 -21.82 13.60
CA ILE A 110 -9.96 -22.16 12.51
C ILE A 110 -8.65 -21.38 12.67
N CYS A 111 -8.07 -21.39 13.86
CA CYS A 111 -6.68 -20.99 14.10
C CYS A 111 -6.12 -21.82 15.28
N SER A 112 -6.07 -23.14 15.12
CA SER A 112 -5.40 -24.05 16.06
C SER A 112 -4.09 -24.53 15.45
N GLY A 113 -3.15 -23.61 15.20
CA GLY A 113 -1.87 -23.97 14.61
C GLY A 113 -0.75 -22.94 14.55
N PHE A 114 -0.95 -21.70 15.02
CA PHE A 114 0.15 -20.74 15.16
C PHE A 114 0.06 -20.08 16.53
N GLY A 115 0.85 -20.60 17.47
CA GLY A 115 1.14 -19.88 18.71
C GLY A 115 1.80 -18.54 18.40
N PRO A 116 1.81 -17.60 19.36
CA PRO A 116 2.44 -16.30 19.17
C PRO A 116 3.95 -16.51 19.00
N LEU A 117 4.44 -16.43 17.76
CA LEU A 117 5.87 -16.35 17.49
C LEU A 117 6.31 -14.95 17.91
N SER A 118 7.02 -14.86 19.02
CA SER A 118 7.64 -13.64 19.50
C SER A 118 8.48 -13.02 18.36
N PRO A 119 8.36 -11.71 18.07
CA PRO A 119 9.27 -11.09 17.12
C PRO A 119 10.71 -11.15 17.69
N PRO A 120 11.73 -11.55 16.91
CA PRO A 120 13.10 -11.47 17.38
C PRO A 120 13.44 -10.00 17.63
N LEU A 121 13.99 -9.73 18.82
CA LEU A 121 14.62 -8.46 19.16
C LEU A 121 15.70 -8.17 18.13
N VAL A 122 15.43 -7.21 17.25
CA VAL A 122 16.46 -6.61 16.40
C VAL A 122 17.24 -5.63 17.27
N ASP A 123 18.48 -5.99 17.59
CA ASP A 123 19.38 -5.12 18.32
C ASP A 123 19.80 -3.96 17.39
N PRO A 124 19.70 -2.69 17.83
CA PRO A 124 20.05 -1.53 17.01
C PRO A 124 21.56 -1.42 16.69
N SER A 125 22.39 -2.38 17.12
CA SER A 125 23.83 -2.42 16.87
C SER A 125 24.24 -3.17 15.60
N ASP A 126 23.31 -3.87 14.92
CA ASP A 126 23.65 -4.63 13.70
C ASP A 126 23.72 -3.71 12.46
N PRO A 127 24.86 -3.63 11.75
CA PRO A 127 24.98 -2.84 10.53
C PRO A 127 24.15 -3.45 9.39
N PRO A 128 23.61 -2.64 8.46
CA PRO A 128 22.84 -3.15 7.34
C PRO A 128 23.69 -4.03 6.44
N THR A 129 23.39 -5.34 6.43
CA THR A 129 23.99 -6.29 5.50
C THR A 129 23.51 -5.97 4.08
N PHE A 130 24.32 -5.23 3.33
CA PHE A 130 24.11 -5.06 1.89
C PHE A 130 24.33 -6.42 1.21
N PRO A 131 23.44 -6.85 0.30
CA PRO A 131 23.72 -8.03 -0.50
C PRO A 131 24.96 -7.74 -1.35
N HIS A 132 26.03 -8.52 -1.14
CA HIS A 132 27.15 -8.55 -2.06
C HIS A 132 26.62 -8.98 -3.42
N THR A 133 26.56 -8.04 -4.36
CA THR A 133 26.45 -8.38 -5.78
C THR A 133 27.64 -9.26 -6.10
N ALA A 134 27.37 -10.53 -6.40
CA ALA A 134 28.35 -11.43 -6.98
C ALA A 134 28.84 -10.77 -8.28
N ARG A 135 30.06 -10.26 -8.23
CA ARG A 135 30.83 -9.85 -9.39
C ARG A 135 31.09 -11.11 -10.19
N ASN A 136 30.33 -11.29 -11.27
CA ASN A 136 30.63 -12.34 -12.24
C ASN A 136 31.90 -11.91 -12.99
N SER A 137 33.03 -12.46 -12.52
CA SER A 137 34.26 -12.58 -13.29
C SER A 137 34.08 -13.70 -14.30
N GLN A 138 33.78 -13.34 -15.55
CA GLN A 138 34.08 -14.16 -16.71
C GLN A 138 35.09 -13.38 -17.56
N ASP A 139 36.36 -13.68 -17.29
CA ASP A 139 37.53 -13.45 -18.12
C ASP A 139 38.22 -14.83 -18.27
N GLN A 140 38.79 -15.10 -19.44
CA GLN A 140 39.45 -16.34 -19.93
C GLN A 140 38.48 -17.44 -20.43
N ASP A 141 38.46 -17.84 -21.71
CA ASP A 141 39.55 -18.11 -22.68
C ASP A 141 39.30 -17.45 -24.05
#